data_AF-A0A5J5GPY4-F1
#
_entry.id   AF-A0A5J5GPY4-F1
#
_cell.length_a   1.000
_cell.length_b   1.000
_cell.length_c   1.000
_cell.angle_alpha   90.00
_cell.angle_beta   90.00
_cell.angle_gamma   90.00
#
_symmetry.space_group_name_H-M   'P 1'
#
loop_
_entity.id
_entity.type
_entity.pdbx_description
1 polymer ?
#
loop_
_entity_poly.entity_id
_entity_poly.type
_entity_poly.pdbx_seq_one_letter_code
_entity_poly.pdbx_strand_id
1 'polypeptide(L)'
;MPERFTVANAPEAPNLEAGDCALEEALDTAQGAESTAAGEPGPWLALCIAGQAQGDVVIDLNEQAAPQHTERLVTLAEQGAYDQVVFHRVIEGFMAQTGDVEFGKAGSDLGRAGGGGSEMPDLEAEFSDIPFERGVVGMARTQDPDSANSQFFIMFDSASHLDGSYTVVGEVVAGMEVVDQIRRGRGSSGAVTENPDAIVEARVRQ
;
A
#
# COMPACT_ATOMS: atom_id res chain seq x y z
N MET A 1 -26.05 -23.60 -34.02
CA MET A 1 -26.45 -22.56 -33.05
C MET A 1 -25.36 -22.53 -32.00
N PRO A 2 -24.60 -21.43 -31.82
CA PRO A 2 -23.56 -21.40 -30.81
C PRO A 2 -24.17 -21.14 -29.44
N GLU A 3 -23.73 -21.93 -28.46
CA GLU A 3 -24.19 -21.91 -27.08
C GLU A 3 -23.67 -20.66 -26.36
N ARG A 4 -24.59 -19.91 -25.74
CA ARG A 4 -24.26 -18.74 -24.92
C ARG A 4 -23.63 -19.25 -23.62
N PHE A 5 -22.32 -19.08 -23.51
CA PHE A 5 -21.60 -19.18 -22.24
C PHE A 5 -22.21 -18.16 -21.26
N THR A 6 -22.82 -18.67 -20.19
CA THR A 6 -23.19 -17.89 -19.02
C THR A 6 -21.88 -17.40 -18.39
N VAL A 7 -21.61 -16.09 -18.48
CA VAL A 7 -20.57 -15.46 -17.66
C VAL A 7 -21.00 -15.65 -16.21
N ALA A 8 -20.26 -16.47 -15.47
CA ALA A 8 -20.41 -16.53 -14.02
C ALA A 8 -20.13 -15.12 -13.49
N ASN A 9 -21.13 -14.50 -12.88
CA ASN A 9 -20.91 -13.30 -12.08
C ASN A 9 -19.84 -13.64 -11.05
N ALA A 10 -18.72 -12.92 -11.11
CA ALA A 10 -17.73 -12.97 -10.05
C ALA A 10 -18.45 -12.64 -8.73
N PRO A 11 -18.14 -13.33 -7.62
CA PRO A 11 -18.69 -12.97 -6.34
C PRO A 11 -18.35 -11.50 -6.07
N GLU A 12 -19.39 -10.70 -5.84
CA GLU A 12 -19.24 -9.34 -5.32
C GLU A 12 -18.36 -9.42 -4.08
N ALA A 13 -17.26 -8.67 -4.07
CA ALA A 13 -16.35 -8.64 -2.93
C ALA A 13 -17.15 -8.19 -1.69
N PRO A 14 -16.95 -8.84 -0.52
CA PRO A 14 -17.66 -8.47 0.69
C PRO A 14 -17.41 -6.99 1.01
N ASN A 15 -18.50 -6.30 1.35
CA ASN A 15 -18.54 -4.87 1.66
C ASN A 15 -18.00 -4.63 3.07
N LEU A 16 -16.68 -4.72 3.26
CA LEU A 16 -16.03 -4.13 4.42
C LEU A 16 -16.12 -2.62 4.24
N GLU A 17 -17.07 -2.00 4.93
CA GLU A 17 -17.23 -0.55 4.96
C GLU A 17 -16.26 0.02 5.99
N ALA A 18 -15.80 1.27 5.80
CA ALA A 18 -14.89 1.98 6.70
C ALA A 18 -15.24 1.85 8.20
N GLY A 19 -16.52 1.66 8.53
CA GLY A 19 -17.00 1.51 9.91
C GLY A 19 -16.86 0.13 10.59
N ASP A 20 -16.37 -0.90 9.90
CA ASP A 20 -16.16 -2.25 10.49
C ASP A 20 -14.70 -2.48 10.93
N CYS A 21 -13.81 -1.56 10.58
CA CYS A 21 -12.38 -1.63 10.89
C CYS A 21 -12.05 -1.02 12.26
N ALA A 22 -11.10 -1.64 12.98
CA ALA A 22 -10.71 -1.29 14.33
C ALA A 22 -9.39 -0.50 14.33
N LEU A 23 -9.27 0.49 13.42
CA LEU A 23 -8.02 1.23 13.19
C LEU A 23 -7.45 1.86 14.47
N GLU A 24 -8.29 2.37 15.37
CA GLU A 24 -7.85 2.97 16.63
C GLU A 24 -7.24 1.94 17.59
N GLU A 25 -7.78 0.71 17.62
CA GLU A 25 -7.29 -0.40 18.45
C GLU A 25 -6.01 -1.01 17.86
N ALA A 26 -5.94 -1.10 16.53
CA ALA A 26 -4.74 -1.54 15.81
C ALA A 26 -3.58 -0.56 16.06
N LEU A 27 -3.85 0.75 16.00
CA LEU A 27 -2.87 1.79 16.32
C LEU A 27 -2.41 1.73 17.79
N ASP A 28 -3.32 1.47 18.75
CA ASP A 28 -2.96 1.33 20.18
C ASP A 28 -2.06 0.10 20.42
N THR A 29 -2.36 -1.01 19.74
CA THR A 29 -1.54 -2.23 19.80
C THR A 29 -0.16 -2.03 19.21
N ALA A 30 -0.06 -1.30 18.08
CA ALA A 30 1.20 -1.03 17.38
C ALA A 30 2.14 -0.12 18.19
N GLN A 31 1.63 0.78 19.02
CA GLN A 31 2.45 1.64 19.91
C GLN A 31 3.25 0.86 20.95
N GLY A 32 2.86 -0.39 21.25
CA GLY A 32 3.61 -1.29 22.12
C GLY A 32 4.59 -2.19 21.38
N ALA A 33 4.60 -2.19 20.04
CA ALA A 33 5.47 -3.03 19.23
C ALA A 33 6.85 -2.37 19.04
N GLU A 34 7.91 -3.15 19.16
CA GLU A 34 9.26 -2.68 18.89
C GLU A 34 9.46 -2.57 17.37
N SER A 35 9.74 -1.36 16.89
CA SER A 35 10.17 -1.10 15.51
C SER A 35 11.57 -1.65 15.30
N THR A 36 11.78 -2.37 14.20
CA THR A 36 13.10 -2.93 13.84
C THR A 36 13.87 -2.01 12.90
N ALA A 37 13.18 -1.06 12.26
CA ALA A 37 13.78 0.00 11.49
C ALA A 37 14.48 1.01 12.40
N ALA A 38 15.71 1.41 12.05
CA ALA A 38 16.48 2.39 12.79
C ALA A 38 15.72 3.74 12.81
N GLY A 39 15.12 4.09 13.95
CA GLY A 39 14.35 5.33 14.12
C GLY A 39 13.62 5.41 15.47
N GLU A 40 13.05 6.57 15.76
CA GLU A 40 11.98 6.71 16.76
C GLU A 40 10.70 6.14 16.16
N PRO A 41 9.89 5.39 16.92
CA PRO A 41 8.65 4.83 16.41
C PRO A 41 7.63 5.95 16.14
N GLY A 42 6.84 5.77 15.09
CA GLY A 42 5.88 6.74 14.60
C GLY A 42 6.47 7.70 13.55
N PRO A 43 5.61 8.32 12.73
CA PRO A 43 4.15 8.26 12.77
C PRO A 43 3.59 6.96 12.20
N TRP A 44 2.49 6.47 12.78
CA TRP A 44 1.84 5.24 12.36
C TRP A 44 0.73 5.53 11.35
N LEU A 45 0.80 4.86 10.20
CA LEU A 45 -0.23 4.83 9.17
C LEU A 45 -1.02 3.52 9.27
N ALA A 46 -2.28 3.61 9.69
CA ALA A 46 -3.21 2.49 9.71
C ALA A 46 -4.08 2.48 8.47
N LEU A 47 -4.18 1.32 7.83
CA LEU A 47 -4.92 1.08 6.60
C LEU A 47 -5.96 -0.02 6.86
N CYS A 48 -7.23 0.29 6.62
CA CYS A 48 -8.31 -0.69 6.63
C CYS A 48 -8.43 -1.28 5.22
N ILE A 49 -8.09 -2.55 5.06
CA ILE A 49 -8.14 -3.25 3.77
C ILE A 49 -9.44 -4.05 3.66
N ALA A 50 -10.12 -3.88 2.53
CA ALA A 50 -11.33 -4.60 2.17
C ALA A 50 -11.21 -5.28 0.80
N GLY A 51 -11.84 -6.44 0.66
CA GLY A 51 -11.87 -7.20 -0.58
C GLY A 51 -11.83 -8.71 -0.31
N GLN A 52 -10.87 -9.38 -0.92
CA GLN A 52 -10.49 -10.74 -0.54
C GLN A 52 -9.77 -10.76 0.82
N ALA A 53 -8.81 -9.85 0.99
CA ALA A 53 -8.17 -9.56 2.26
C ALA A 53 -9.01 -8.56 3.04
N GLN A 54 -9.08 -8.78 4.34
CA GLN A 54 -9.99 -8.09 5.23
C GLN A 54 -9.30 -7.88 6.57
N GLY A 55 -9.07 -6.62 6.94
CA GLY A 55 -8.49 -6.27 8.24
C GLY A 55 -7.62 -5.02 8.22
N ASP A 56 -7.09 -4.70 9.40
CA ASP A 56 -6.28 -3.51 9.63
C ASP A 56 -4.79 -3.83 9.47
N VAL A 57 -4.08 -2.95 8.78
CA VAL A 57 -2.63 -2.99 8.61
C VAL A 57 -2.05 -1.72 9.18
N VAL A 58 -1.09 -1.83 10.08
CA VAL A 58 -0.39 -0.66 10.65
C VAL A 58 1.04 -0.65 10.16
N ILE A 59 1.40 0.48 9.57
CA ILE A 59 2.74 0.78 9.08
C ILE A 59 3.36 1.80 10.02
N ASP A 60 4.53 1.49 10.53
CA ASP A 60 5.38 2.44 11.24
C ASP A 60 6.24 3.20 10.21
N LEU A 61 5.97 4.49 10.02
CA LEU A 61 6.68 5.32 9.06
C LEU A 61 7.98 5.83 9.69
N ASN A 62 9.06 5.81 8.91
CA ASN A 62 10.38 6.20 9.38
C ASN A 62 10.75 7.62 8.90
N GLU A 63 10.40 8.62 9.71
CA GLU A 63 10.74 10.02 9.45
C GLU A 63 12.25 10.30 9.42
N GLN A 64 13.06 9.47 10.08
CA GLN A 64 14.52 9.65 10.08
C GLN A 64 15.15 9.19 8.76
N ALA A 65 14.62 8.11 8.19
CA ALA A 65 15.08 7.57 6.92
C ALA A 65 14.55 8.37 5.72
N ALA A 66 13.28 8.76 5.74
CA ALA A 66 12.61 9.43 4.63
C ALA A 66 11.60 10.48 5.13
N PRO A 67 12.06 11.64 5.63
CA PRO A 67 11.19 12.66 6.22
C PRO A 67 10.17 13.22 5.23
N GLN A 68 10.58 13.53 3.99
CA GLN A 68 9.67 14.13 3.01
C GLN A 68 8.64 13.13 2.49
N HIS A 69 9.03 11.86 2.33
CA HIS A 69 8.09 10.82 1.93
C HIS A 69 7.13 10.45 3.05
N THR A 70 7.60 10.42 4.30
CA THR A 70 6.74 10.19 5.46
C THR A 70 5.70 11.31 5.59
N GLU A 71 6.12 12.58 5.53
CA GLU A 71 5.22 13.73 5.55
C GLU A 71 4.18 13.66 4.42
N ARG A 72 4.59 13.22 3.22
CA ARG A 72 3.70 13.03 2.08
C ARG A 72 2.63 11.97 2.34
N LEU A 73 3.03 10.79 2.83
CA LEU A 73 2.08 9.71 3.12
C LEU A 73 1.11 10.12 4.22
N VAL A 74 1.60 10.78 5.27
CA VAL A 74 0.77 11.33 6.36
C VAL A 74 -0.23 12.34 5.80
N THR A 75 0.24 13.31 5.04
CA THR A 75 -0.60 14.36 4.44
C THR A 75 -1.71 13.77 3.56
N LEU A 76 -1.38 12.81 2.71
CA LEU A 76 -2.35 12.18 1.81
C LEU A 76 -3.35 11.30 2.57
N ALA A 77 -2.91 10.62 3.63
CA ALA A 77 -3.82 9.85 4.49
C ALA A 77 -4.78 10.77 5.27
N GLU A 78 -4.28 11.87 5.85
CA GLU A 78 -5.12 12.86 6.56
C GLU A 78 -6.13 13.55 5.65
N GLN A 79 -5.81 13.70 4.36
CA GLN A 79 -6.73 14.22 3.34
C GLN A 79 -7.77 13.19 2.85
N GLY A 80 -7.70 11.93 3.31
CA GLY A 80 -8.52 10.83 2.79
C GLY A 80 -8.18 10.46 1.34
N ALA A 81 -6.99 10.84 0.85
CA ALA A 81 -6.60 10.57 -0.53
C ALA A 81 -6.39 9.07 -0.79
N TYR A 82 -6.06 8.29 0.22
CA TYR A 82 -5.95 6.83 0.12
C TYR A 82 -7.28 6.07 0.25
N ASP A 83 -8.36 6.75 0.60
CA ASP A 83 -9.65 6.10 0.73
C ASP A 83 -10.13 5.58 -0.63
N GLN A 84 -10.60 4.34 -0.66
CA GLN A 84 -10.98 3.60 -1.86
C GLN A 84 -9.83 3.39 -2.86
N VAL A 85 -8.56 3.51 -2.46
CA VAL A 85 -7.43 3.22 -3.35
C VAL A 85 -7.15 1.72 -3.39
N VAL A 86 -7.06 1.17 -4.60
CA VAL A 86 -6.88 -0.26 -4.84
C VAL A 86 -5.41 -0.68 -4.91
N PHE A 87 -5.17 -1.92 -4.52
CA PHE A 87 -3.93 -2.63 -4.81
C PHE A 87 -3.93 -3.05 -6.29
N HIS A 88 -3.55 -2.12 -7.15
CA HIS A 88 -3.58 -2.30 -8.60
C HIS A 88 -2.48 -3.24 -9.12
N ARG A 89 -1.42 -3.47 -8.34
CA ARG A 89 -0.33 -4.36 -8.73
C ARG A 89 0.18 -5.17 -7.54
N VAL A 90 0.03 -6.48 -7.60
CA VAL A 90 0.40 -7.41 -6.52
C VAL A 90 1.09 -8.62 -7.12
N ILE A 91 2.36 -8.81 -6.78
CA ILE A 91 3.20 -9.91 -7.27
C ILE A 91 3.51 -10.84 -6.10
N GLU A 92 3.11 -12.10 -6.23
CA GLU A 92 3.38 -13.13 -5.25
C GLU A 92 4.89 -13.30 -5.02
N GLY A 93 5.30 -13.33 -3.75
CA GLY A 93 6.71 -13.47 -3.36
C GLY A 93 7.57 -12.23 -3.63
N PHE A 94 6.95 -11.10 -3.99
CA PHE A 94 7.68 -9.84 -4.20
C PHE A 94 7.04 -8.69 -3.44
N MET A 95 5.96 -8.09 -3.95
CA MET A 95 5.37 -6.89 -3.34
C MET A 95 3.91 -6.65 -3.71
N ALA A 96 3.21 -5.91 -2.85
CA ALA A 96 1.90 -5.33 -3.10
C ALA A 96 2.03 -3.81 -3.23
N GLN A 97 1.69 -3.28 -4.41
CA GLN A 97 1.76 -1.87 -4.75
C GLN A 97 0.36 -1.23 -4.76
N THR A 98 0.27 -0.05 -4.17
CA THR A 98 -0.95 0.75 -4.01
C THR A 98 -0.60 2.24 -4.03
N GLY A 99 -1.57 3.11 -3.69
CA GLY A 99 -1.34 4.56 -3.53
C GLY A 99 -1.46 5.37 -4.82
N ASP A 100 -2.02 4.80 -5.90
CA ASP A 100 -2.41 5.60 -7.07
C ASP A 100 -3.75 6.29 -6.77
N VAL A 101 -3.66 7.54 -6.30
CA VAL A 101 -4.83 8.32 -5.86
C VAL A 101 -5.63 8.93 -7.02
N GLU A 102 -5.11 8.90 -8.26
CA GLU A 102 -5.74 9.49 -9.44
C GLU A 102 -6.51 8.45 -10.26
N PHE A 103 -5.88 7.31 -10.57
CA PHE A 103 -6.47 6.25 -11.39
C PHE A 103 -6.73 4.95 -10.64
N GLY A 104 -6.04 4.74 -9.51
CA GLY A 104 -6.17 3.55 -8.68
C GLY A 104 -7.36 3.57 -7.73
N LYS A 105 -8.45 4.28 -8.04
CA LYS A 105 -9.65 4.32 -7.19
C LYS A 105 -10.61 3.17 -7.52
N ALA A 106 -11.22 2.58 -6.50
CA ALA A 106 -12.25 1.55 -6.67
C ALA A 106 -13.38 2.06 -7.58
N GLY A 107 -13.77 1.24 -8.55
CA GLY A 107 -14.78 1.61 -9.56
C GLY A 107 -14.27 2.49 -10.71
N SER A 108 -12.99 2.86 -10.73
CA SER A 108 -12.35 3.56 -11.86
C SER A 108 -11.82 2.61 -12.93
N ASP A 109 -11.36 3.16 -14.07
CA ASP A 109 -10.70 2.38 -15.11
C ASP A 109 -9.27 1.99 -14.68
N LEU A 110 -9.17 0.80 -14.08
CA LEU A 110 -7.92 0.24 -13.57
C LEU A 110 -6.88 -0.06 -14.67
N GLY A 111 -7.24 0.07 -15.95
CA GLY A 111 -6.27 -0.01 -17.05
C GLY A 111 -5.21 1.10 -17.01
N ARG A 112 -5.45 2.18 -16.25
CA ARG A 112 -4.52 3.29 -16.06
C ARG A 112 -3.84 3.32 -14.69
N ALA A 113 -4.22 2.41 -13.79
CA ALA A 113 -3.67 2.37 -12.45
C ALA A 113 -2.17 2.02 -12.46
N GLY A 114 -1.41 2.68 -11.57
CA GLY A 114 0.04 2.70 -11.53
C GLY A 114 0.67 3.84 -12.33
N GLY A 115 -0.12 4.58 -13.13
CA GLY A 115 0.33 5.73 -13.90
C GLY A 115 -0.02 7.08 -13.30
N GLY A 116 -0.78 7.12 -12.20
CA GLY A 116 -1.24 8.34 -11.55
C GLY A 116 -0.41 8.72 -10.32
N GLY A 117 -0.70 9.90 -9.77
CA GLY A 117 -0.10 10.43 -8.56
C GLY A 117 -1.06 11.39 -7.86
N SER A 118 -0.62 12.06 -6.79
CA SER A 118 -1.38 13.18 -6.24
C SER A 118 -1.10 14.47 -7.03
N GLU A 119 -1.86 15.52 -6.75
CA GLU A 119 -1.61 16.87 -7.31
C GLU A 119 -0.33 17.52 -6.76
N MET A 120 0.35 16.87 -5.80
CA MET A 120 1.58 17.35 -5.19
C MET A 120 2.78 17.04 -6.09
N PRO A 121 3.87 17.83 -6.01
CA PRO A 121 5.07 17.59 -6.82
C PRO A 121 5.72 16.25 -6.48
N ASP A 122 6.52 15.74 -7.40
CA ASP A 122 7.37 14.58 -7.15
C ASP A 122 8.43 14.89 -6.09
N LEU A 123 8.88 13.85 -5.40
CA LEU A 123 9.84 13.90 -4.31
C LEU A 123 11.21 13.42 -4.77
N GLU A 124 12.25 14.13 -4.34
CA GLU A 124 13.65 13.68 -4.45
C GLU A 124 13.86 12.40 -3.65
N ALA A 125 14.62 11.44 -4.18
CA ALA A 125 14.82 10.15 -3.53
C ALA A 125 15.57 10.28 -2.19
N GLU A 126 15.07 9.60 -1.16
CA GLU A 126 15.65 9.56 0.18
C GLU A 126 16.19 8.14 0.44
N PHE A 127 17.36 7.84 -0.13
CA PHE A 127 17.96 6.51 0.02
C PHE A 127 18.51 6.29 1.43
N SER A 128 18.33 5.07 1.94
CA SER A 128 18.85 4.63 3.24
C SER A 128 19.58 3.29 3.09
N ASP A 129 20.34 2.92 4.12
CA ASP A 129 21.01 1.60 4.23
C ASP A 129 20.06 0.52 4.78
N ILE A 130 18.76 0.80 4.88
CA ILE A 130 17.76 -0.15 5.38
C ILE A 130 17.49 -1.19 4.27
N PRO A 131 17.68 -2.49 4.53
CA PRO A 131 17.42 -3.52 3.53
C PRO A 131 15.92 -3.71 3.28
N PHE A 132 15.54 -4.00 2.04
CA PHE A 132 14.16 -4.38 1.70
C PHE A 132 13.90 -5.82 2.12
N GLU A 133 13.48 -5.99 3.38
CA GLU A 133 13.00 -7.25 3.91
C GLU A 133 11.47 -7.33 3.90
N ARG A 134 10.93 -8.49 4.27
CA ARG A 134 9.49 -8.70 4.37
C ARG A 134 8.87 -7.69 5.34
N GLY A 135 7.77 -7.05 4.92
CA GLY A 135 7.07 -6.03 5.72
C GLY A 135 7.61 -4.61 5.51
N VAL A 136 8.80 -4.44 4.93
CA VAL A 136 9.33 -3.11 4.61
C VAL A 136 8.44 -2.44 3.56
N VAL A 137 8.20 -1.14 3.75
CA VAL A 137 7.41 -0.29 2.87
C VAL A 137 8.34 0.65 2.11
N GLY A 138 8.23 0.63 0.79
CA GLY A 138 9.00 1.49 -0.10
C GLY A 138 8.13 2.39 -0.96
N MET A 139 8.70 3.48 -1.44
CA MET A 139 8.01 4.40 -2.34
C MET A 139 8.15 3.95 -3.79
N ALA A 140 7.01 3.84 -4.48
CA ALA A 140 7.00 3.52 -5.89
C ALA A 140 7.35 4.77 -6.70
N ARG A 141 8.10 4.57 -7.78
CA ARG A 141 8.62 5.61 -8.66
C ARG A 141 8.71 5.13 -10.09
N THR A 142 8.91 6.06 -11.02
CA THR A 142 9.27 5.74 -12.39
C THR A 142 10.76 5.38 -12.49
N GLN A 143 11.32 5.35 -13.70
CA GLN A 143 12.76 5.15 -13.89
C GLN A 143 13.58 6.27 -13.25
N ASP A 144 13.00 7.48 -13.15
CA ASP A 144 13.62 8.61 -12.47
C ASP A 144 13.60 8.37 -10.94
N PRO A 145 14.75 8.40 -10.23
CA PRO A 145 14.79 8.30 -8.78
C PRO A 145 13.90 9.35 -8.10
N ASP A 146 13.82 10.56 -8.66
CA ASP A 146 13.17 11.72 -8.04
C ASP A 146 11.72 11.88 -8.53
N SER A 147 11.05 10.75 -8.83
CA SER A 147 9.66 10.70 -9.33
C SER A 147 8.70 9.99 -8.37
N ALA A 148 9.11 9.78 -7.13
CA ALA A 148 8.23 9.24 -6.11
C ALA A 148 7.12 10.26 -5.80
N ASN A 149 5.88 9.81 -5.68
CA ASN A 149 4.73 10.69 -5.46
C ASN A 149 3.81 10.18 -4.35
N SER A 150 2.70 9.53 -4.69
CA SER A 150 1.73 8.98 -3.71
C SER A 150 1.74 7.46 -3.64
N GLN A 151 2.36 6.80 -4.61
CA GLN A 151 2.35 5.35 -4.70
C GLN A 151 3.41 4.74 -3.78
N PHE A 152 3.05 3.67 -3.08
CA PHE A 152 3.95 2.90 -2.22
C PHE A 152 3.70 1.41 -2.40
N PHE A 153 4.68 0.60 -1.98
CA PHE A 153 4.60 -0.84 -2.02
C PHE A 153 5.03 -1.47 -0.69
N ILE A 154 4.42 -2.60 -0.37
CA ILE A 154 4.72 -3.41 0.81
C ILE A 154 5.38 -4.71 0.35
N MET A 155 6.52 -5.04 0.94
CA MET A 155 7.29 -6.24 0.60
C MET A 155 6.69 -7.52 1.19
N PHE A 156 6.51 -8.55 0.35
CA PHE A 156 6.11 -9.90 0.80
C PHE A 156 7.29 -10.76 1.25
N ASP A 157 8.44 -10.53 0.63
CA ASP A 157 9.69 -11.26 0.83
C ASP A 157 10.85 -10.27 0.68
N SER A 158 12.05 -10.72 1.02
CA SER A 158 13.29 -9.98 0.83
C SER A 158 13.56 -9.67 -0.65
N ALA A 159 14.00 -8.45 -0.94
CA ALA A 159 14.40 -8.02 -2.27
C ALA A 159 15.63 -7.12 -2.22
N SER A 160 16.78 -7.73 -1.95
CA SER A 160 18.08 -7.04 -1.85
C SER A 160 18.51 -6.27 -3.12
N HIS A 161 17.84 -6.51 -4.25
CA HIS A 161 18.07 -5.79 -5.50
C HIS A 161 17.51 -4.36 -5.47
N LEU A 162 16.65 -4.04 -4.51
CA LEU A 162 16.07 -2.70 -4.30
C LEU A 162 16.89 -1.86 -3.31
N ASP A 163 17.74 -2.50 -2.50
CA ASP A 163 18.54 -1.87 -1.46
C ASP A 163 19.40 -0.72 -2.03
N GLY A 164 19.36 0.42 -1.34
CA GLY A 164 20.07 1.64 -1.76
C GLY A 164 19.60 2.26 -3.09
N SER A 165 18.55 1.72 -3.71
CA SER A 165 18.01 2.18 -5.00
C SER A 165 16.56 2.67 -4.93
N TYR A 166 15.89 2.43 -3.80
CA TYR A 166 14.53 2.84 -3.52
C TYR A 166 14.45 3.44 -2.11
N THR A 167 13.59 4.45 -1.95
CA THR A 167 13.31 5.06 -0.65
C THR A 167 12.54 4.07 0.21
N VAL A 168 13.07 3.73 1.38
CA VAL A 168 12.34 3.04 2.45
C VAL A 168 11.62 4.10 3.26
N VAL A 169 10.30 3.97 3.41
CA VAL A 169 9.46 4.94 4.12
C VAL A 169 8.89 4.39 5.43
N GLY A 170 8.98 3.08 5.66
CA GLY A 170 8.50 2.48 6.90
C GLY A 170 8.50 0.95 6.86
N GLU A 171 7.84 0.34 7.84
CA GLU A 171 7.62 -1.10 7.91
C GLU A 171 6.25 -1.45 8.49
N VAL A 172 5.70 -2.60 8.10
CA VAL A 172 4.45 -3.11 8.68
C VAL A 172 4.72 -3.70 10.06
N VAL A 173 4.13 -3.10 11.08
CA VAL A 173 4.23 -3.52 12.49
C VAL A 173 3.03 -4.34 12.95
N ALA A 174 1.89 -4.26 12.26
CA ALA A 174 0.72 -5.09 12.52
C ALA A 174 -0.09 -5.37 11.24
N GLY A 175 -0.76 -6.53 11.18
CA GLY A 175 -1.64 -6.88 10.06
C GLY A 175 -0.92 -7.47 8.84
N MET A 176 0.30 -7.98 9.01
CA MET A 176 1.05 -8.55 7.89
C MET A 176 0.37 -9.79 7.28
N GLU A 177 -0.42 -10.51 8.08
CA GLU A 177 -1.30 -11.59 7.64
C GLU A 177 -2.44 -11.13 6.71
N VAL A 178 -2.88 -9.87 6.82
CA VAL A 178 -3.87 -9.27 5.91
C VAL A 178 -3.20 -8.96 4.59
N VAL A 179 -2.00 -8.38 4.64
CA VAL A 179 -1.19 -8.09 3.44
C VAL A 179 -0.94 -9.36 2.64
N ASP A 180 -0.60 -10.47 3.30
CA ASP A 180 -0.39 -11.78 2.67
C ASP A 180 -1.61 -12.31 1.91
N GLN A 181 -2.81 -11.95 2.34
CA GLN A 181 -4.06 -12.41 1.76
C GLN A 181 -4.52 -11.54 0.57
N ILE A 182 -3.86 -10.41 0.33
CA ILE A 182 -4.20 -9.50 -0.78
C ILE A 182 -4.14 -10.26 -2.09
N ARG A 183 -5.20 -10.10 -2.89
CA ARG A 183 -5.38 -10.69 -4.21
C ARG A 183 -4.17 -10.45 -5.08
N ARG A 184 -3.60 -11.55 -5.58
CA ARG A 184 -2.49 -11.52 -6.51
C ARG A 184 -2.95 -11.15 -7.91
N GLY A 185 -2.14 -10.36 -8.60
CA GLY A 185 -2.34 -10.06 -10.00
C GLY A 185 -2.11 -11.27 -10.89
N ARG A 186 -2.74 -11.26 -12.07
CA ARG A 186 -2.57 -12.32 -13.05
C ARG A 186 -1.44 -11.96 -14.02
N GLY A 187 -0.58 -12.94 -14.32
CA GLY A 187 0.51 -12.78 -15.29
C GLY A 187 1.74 -12.08 -14.72
N SER A 188 2.75 -11.86 -15.57
CA SER A 188 4.08 -11.36 -15.15
C SER A 188 4.09 -9.88 -14.75
N SER A 189 3.06 -9.12 -15.11
CA SER A 189 2.95 -7.70 -14.70
C SER A 189 2.52 -7.55 -13.25
N GLY A 190 1.84 -8.56 -12.68
CA GLY A 190 1.20 -8.48 -11.37
C GLY A 190 -0.01 -7.57 -11.33
N ALA A 191 -0.56 -7.15 -12.47
CA ALA A 191 -1.72 -6.26 -12.50
C ALA A 191 -2.97 -6.94 -11.94
N VAL A 192 -3.71 -6.22 -11.10
CA VAL A 192 -4.99 -6.64 -10.52
C VAL A 192 -6.09 -5.75 -11.08
N THR A 193 -6.80 -6.27 -12.08
CA THR A 193 -7.88 -5.54 -12.76
C THR A 193 -9.28 -6.05 -12.40
N GLU A 194 -9.36 -7.22 -11.77
CA GLU A 194 -10.62 -7.88 -11.41
C GLU A 194 -10.72 -8.00 -9.89
N ASN A 195 -11.73 -7.35 -9.30
CA ASN A 195 -12.03 -7.35 -7.86
C ASN A 195 -10.77 -7.13 -6.97
N PRO A 196 -9.99 -6.06 -7.20
CA PRO A 196 -8.83 -5.78 -6.36
C PRO A 196 -9.25 -5.49 -4.92
N ASP A 197 -8.37 -5.78 -3.98
CA ASP A 197 -8.50 -5.25 -2.62
C ASP A 197 -8.27 -3.74 -2.63
N ALA A 198 -8.93 -3.05 -1.70
CA ALA A 198 -8.86 -1.61 -1.57
C ALA A 198 -8.60 -1.21 -0.12
N ILE A 199 -7.89 -0.10 0.05
CA ILE A 199 -7.83 0.65 1.30
C ILE A 199 -9.17 1.38 1.38
N VAL A 200 -10.07 0.98 2.27
CA VAL A 200 -11.38 1.65 2.40
C VAL A 200 -11.34 2.85 3.33
N GLU A 201 -10.37 2.86 4.24
CA GLU A 201 -10.07 3.99 5.12
C GLU A 201 -8.58 3.98 5.49
N ALA A 202 -7.95 5.15 5.50
CA ALA A 202 -6.61 5.35 6.02
C ALA A 202 -6.62 6.36 7.18
N ARG A 203 -5.83 6.09 8.23
CA ARG A 203 -5.67 6.97 9.39
C ARG A 203 -4.22 7.09 9.81
N VAL A 204 -3.88 8.24 10.38
CA VAL A 204 -2.55 8.51 10.90
C VAL A 204 -2.62 8.78 12.40
N ARG A 205 -1.63 8.29 13.13
CA ARG A 205 -1.35 8.70 14.52
C ARG A 205 0.11 9.12 14.63
N GLN A 206 0.32 10.32 15.15
CA GLN A 206 1.64 10.88 15.44
C GLN A 206 1.99 10.67 16.91
#